data_AF-A0A540VI69-F1
#
_entry.id   AF-A0A540VI69-F1
#
_cell.length_a   1.000
_cell.length_b   1.000
_cell.length_c   1.000
_cell.angle_alpha   90.00
_cell.angle_beta   90.00
_cell.angle_gamma   90.00
#
_symmetry.space_group_name_H-M   'P 1'
#
loop_
_entity.id
_entity.type
_entity.pdbx_description
1 polymer ?
#
loop_
_entity_poly.entity_id
_entity_poly.type
_entity_poly.pdbx_seq_one_letter_code
_entity_poly.pdbx_strand_id
1 'polypeptide(L)'
;MNFELEILLAVIVYLWFFAWNGRRRGSPRELYVLVVAVTSWVILQTFGPQVQLIGNLIFKFIGLVATGGLGGENSDVLAAVSEQPDIITADNRVTFLFIAWLVVVIIVYLWTELAPIKKPNNKGWATILGMANGLFFAAVLLPRLVAMLGDEGRTLAAETERNDVSVVLRGSWSVFREGIGNLWSIAQPHAQIVIFLLVALVLIIAATSLRSGAKA
;
A
#
# COMPACT_ATOMS: atom_id res chain seq x y z
N MET A 1 -13.12 -24.87 16.39
CA MET A 1 -11.96 -24.27 15.71
C MET A 1 -11.93 -22.83 16.17
N ASN A 2 -10.85 -22.36 16.80
CA ASN A 2 -10.84 -21.03 17.42
C ASN A 2 -10.70 -19.96 16.34
N PHE A 3 -11.62 -19.00 16.30
CA PHE A 3 -11.61 -17.85 15.39
C PHE A 3 -10.26 -17.13 15.34
N GLU A 4 -9.57 -17.05 16.48
CA GLU A 4 -8.23 -16.48 16.61
C GLU A 4 -7.16 -17.25 15.80
N LEU A 5 -7.30 -18.57 15.73
CA LEU A 5 -6.42 -19.44 14.93
C LEU A 5 -6.68 -19.25 13.43
N GLU A 6 -7.92 -19.01 13.03
CA GLU A 6 -8.27 -18.70 11.63
C GLU A 6 -7.66 -17.36 11.20
N ILE A 7 -7.74 -16.33 12.05
CA ILE A 7 -7.10 -15.03 11.81
C ILE A 7 -5.58 -15.19 11.69
N LEU A 8 -4.96 -15.90 12.63
CA LEU A 8 -3.52 -16.13 12.60
C LEU A 8 -3.06 -16.83 11.31
N LEU A 9 -3.77 -17.89 10.91
CA LEU A 9 -3.48 -18.60 9.67
C LEU A 9 -3.66 -17.70 8.44
N ALA A 10 -4.71 -16.89 8.40
CA ALA A 10 -4.93 -15.93 7.32
C ALA A 10 -3.79 -14.91 7.22
N VAL A 11 -3.31 -14.37 8.35
CA VAL A 11 -2.16 -13.46 8.37
C VAL A 11 -0.88 -14.16 7.92
N ILE A 12 -0.62 -15.40 8.36
CA ILE A 12 0.56 -16.16 7.94
C ILE A 12 0.55 -16.38 6.43
N VAL A 13 -0.57 -16.83 5.87
CA VAL A 13 -0.72 -17.06 4.42
C VAL A 13 -0.55 -15.74 3.65
N TYR A 14 -1.15 -14.65 4.15
CA TYR A 14 -1.01 -13.33 3.56
C TYR A 14 0.45 -12.84 3.54
N LEU A 15 1.14 -12.92 4.68
CA LEU A 15 2.56 -12.54 4.77
C LEU A 15 3.43 -13.44 3.92
N TRP A 16 3.15 -14.74 3.86
CA TRP A 16 3.89 -15.67 3.03
C TRP A 16 3.74 -15.37 1.53
N PHE A 17 2.55 -14.97 1.08
CA PHE A 17 2.32 -14.54 -0.30
C PHE A 17 3.19 -13.33 -0.66
N PHE A 18 3.22 -12.32 0.20
CA PHE A 18 4.02 -11.11 -0.01
C PHE A 18 5.53 -11.36 0.13
N ALA A 19 5.93 -12.20 1.07
CA ALA A 19 7.29 -12.71 1.25
C ALA A 19 7.83 -13.40 -0.01
N TRP A 20 6.98 -14.24 -0.61
CA TRP A 20 7.27 -14.95 -1.85
C TRP A 20 7.39 -13.98 -3.03
N ASN A 21 6.45 -13.05 -3.17
CA ASN A 21 6.50 -12.05 -4.24
C ASN A 21 7.78 -11.19 -4.14
N GLY A 22 8.08 -10.70 -2.95
CA GLY A 22 9.29 -9.91 -2.70
C GLY A 22 10.57 -10.67 -3.07
N ARG A 23 10.64 -11.96 -2.75
CA ARG A 23 11.78 -12.83 -3.15
C ARG A 23 11.94 -12.95 -4.67
N ARG A 24 10.85 -12.97 -5.44
CA ARG A 24 10.92 -13.07 -6.92
C ARG A 24 11.33 -11.75 -7.57
N ARG A 25 10.87 -10.63 -7.01
CA ARG A 25 11.11 -9.28 -7.56
C ARG A 25 12.48 -8.73 -7.18
N GLY A 26 12.91 -8.95 -5.93
CA GLY A 26 14.19 -8.49 -5.41
C GLY A 26 14.07 -7.20 -4.58
N SER A 27 15.02 -7.01 -3.65
CA SER A 27 14.93 -5.97 -2.62
C SER A 27 14.84 -4.52 -3.09
N PRO A 28 15.51 -4.05 -4.16
CA PRO A 28 15.45 -2.63 -4.51
C PRO A 28 14.08 -2.28 -5.07
N ARG A 29 13.49 -3.17 -5.88
CA ARG A 29 12.15 -2.98 -6.44
C ARG A 29 11.10 -2.91 -5.35
N GLU A 30 11.17 -3.83 -4.39
CA GLU A 30 10.28 -3.82 -3.22
C GLU A 30 10.46 -2.56 -2.36
N LEU A 31 11.69 -2.12 -2.14
CA LEU A 31 11.98 -0.89 -1.41
C LEU A 31 11.41 0.33 -2.14
N TYR A 32 11.59 0.43 -3.45
CA TYR A 32 11.01 1.53 -4.24
C TYR A 32 9.50 1.56 -4.15
N VAL A 33 8.84 0.40 -4.29
CA VAL A 33 7.37 0.31 -4.14
C VAL A 33 6.96 0.74 -2.74
N LEU A 34 7.66 0.28 -1.69
CA LEU A 34 7.33 0.64 -0.31
C LEU A 34 7.49 2.14 -0.05
N VAL A 35 8.64 2.70 -0.44
CA VAL A 35 8.94 4.12 -0.25
C VAL A 35 7.94 4.96 -1.02
N VAL A 36 7.65 4.65 -2.29
CA VAL A 36 6.65 5.39 -3.06
C VAL A 36 5.26 5.22 -2.44
N ALA A 37 4.85 4.01 -2.07
CA ALA A 37 3.54 3.77 -1.50
C ALA A 37 3.32 4.59 -0.22
N VAL A 38 4.30 4.59 0.70
CA VAL A 38 4.24 5.35 1.94
C VAL A 38 4.30 6.86 1.68
N THR A 39 5.27 7.31 0.88
CA THR A 39 5.46 8.75 0.64
C THR A 39 4.31 9.35 -0.16
N SER A 40 3.85 8.69 -1.23
CA SER A 40 2.68 9.14 -2.00
C SER A 40 1.40 9.12 -1.16
N TRP A 41 1.22 8.13 -0.28
CA TRP A 41 0.11 8.14 0.68
C TRP A 41 0.15 9.41 1.53
N VAL A 42 1.30 9.67 2.18
CA VAL A 42 1.48 10.85 3.04
C VAL A 42 1.28 12.16 2.27
N ILE A 43 1.88 12.29 1.09
CA ILE A 43 1.79 13.48 0.25
C ILE A 43 0.34 13.71 -0.19
N LEU A 44 -0.37 12.68 -0.65
CA LEU A 44 -1.76 12.81 -1.10
C LEU A 44 -2.70 13.20 0.04
N GLN A 45 -2.49 12.69 1.26
CA GLN A 45 -3.28 13.11 2.42
C GLN A 45 -2.95 14.55 2.85
N THR A 46 -1.67 14.94 2.81
CA THR A 46 -1.22 16.28 3.23
C THR A 46 -1.65 17.37 2.26
N PHE A 47 -1.51 17.12 0.96
CA PHE A 47 -1.82 18.05 -0.13
C PHE A 47 -3.17 17.75 -0.79
N GLY A 48 -4.06 17.07 -0.07
CA GLY A 48 -5.37 16.65 -0.58
C GLY A 48 -6.17 17.77 -1.27
N PRO A 49 -6.27 18.99 -0.70
CA PRO A 49 -6.95 20.11 -1.34
C PRO A 49 -6.31 20.54 -2.68
N GLN A 50 -4.97 20.57 -2.76
CA GLN A 50 -4.26 20.95 -3.99
C GLN A 50 -4.44 19.88 -5.07
N VAL A 51 -4.38 18.60 -4.69
CA VAL A 51 -4.58 17.47 -5.60
C VAL A 51 -6.02 17.43 -6.12
N GLN A 52 -7.01 17.78 -5.29
CA GLN A 52 -8.40 17.96 -5.72
C GLN A 52 -8.50 19.07 -6.77
N LEU A 53 -7.88 20.23 -6.55
CA LEU A 53 -7.91 21.35 -7.48
C LEU A 53 -7.32 20.95 -8.84
N ILE A 54 -6.13 20.34 -8.82
CA ILE A 54 -5.47 19.84 -10.05
C ILE A 54 -6.35 18.81 -10.75
N GLY A 55 -6.93 17.87 -10.00
CA GLY A 55 -7.85 16.87 -10.54
C GLY A 55 -9.07 17.49 -11.22
N ASN A 56 -9.72 18.47 -10.58
CA ASN A 56 -10.86 19.17 -11.14
C ASN A 56 -10.49 19.90 -12.44
N LEU A 57 -9.34 20.59 -12.47
CA LEU A 57 -8.87 21.22 -13.72
C LEU A 57 -8.65 20.21 -14.84
N ILE A 58 -8.04 19.06 -14.56
CA ILE A 58 -7.83 18.00 -15.55
C ILE A 58 -9.17 17.48 -16.06
N PHE A 59 -10.13 17.18 -15.17
CA PHE A 59 -11.42 16.66 -15.57
C PHE A 59 -12.25 17.66 -16.39
N LYS A 60 -12.24 18.94 -16.00
CA LYS A 60 -12.92 20.01 -16.76
C LYS A 60 -12.29 20.20 -18.14
N PHE A 61 -10.96 20.13 -18.22
CA PHE A 61 -10.26 20.17 -19.50
C PHE A 61 -10.66 18.98 -20.39
N ILE A 62 -10.63 17.75 -19.87
CA ILE A 62 -11.06 16.55 -20.62
C ILE A 62 -12.52 16.68 -21.08
N GLY A 63 -13.40 17.18 -20.21
CA GLY A 63 -14.81 17.45 -20.54
C GLY A 63 -14.94 18.42 -21.70
N LEU A 64 -14.20 19.52 -21.69
CA LEU A 64 -14.18 20.51 -22.77
C LEU A 64 -13.68 19.93 -24.10
N VAL A 65 -12.61 19.12 -24.05
CA VAL A 65 -12.08 18.42 -25.24
C VAL A 65 -13.12 17.46 -25.81
N ALA A 66 -13.76 16.66 -24.95
CA ALA A 66 -14.75 15.68 -25.35
C ALA A 66 -16.00 16.30 -26.00
N THR A 67 -16.37 17.53 -25.60
CA THR A 67 -17.49 18.28 -26.21
C THR A 67 -17.09 19.06 -27.46
N GLY A 68 -15.85 18.92 -27.95
CA GLY A 68 -15.35 19.65 -29.13
C GLY A 68 -15.08 21.14 -28.88
N GLY A 69 -14.94 21.55 -27.61
CA GLY A 69 -14.81 22.96 -27.19
C GLY A 69 -13.44 23.60 -27.46
N LEU A 70 -12.53 22.91 -28.16
CA LEU A 70 -11.20 23.42 -28.51
C LEU A 70 -11.18 24.28 -29.79
N GLY A 71 -12.34 24.52 -30.41
CA GLY A 71 -12.43 25.28 -31.67
C GLY A 71 -12.44 26.82 -31.54
N GLY A 72 -12.46 27.37 -30.32
CA GLY A 72 -12.50 28.82 -30.06
C GLY A 72 -11.13 29.49 -29.91
N GLU A 73 -11.10 30.82 -29.72
CA GLU A 73 -9.86 31.54 -29.40
C GLU A 73 -9.30 31.09 -28.04
N ASN A 74 -7.97 31.08 -27.88
CA ASN A 74 -7.28 30.55 -26.69
C ASN A 74 -7.74 31.19 -25.35
N SER A 75 -8.24 32.43 -25.39
CA SER A 75 -8.81 33.13 -24.22
C SER A 75 -10.15 32.56 -23.76
N ASP A 76 -10.95 32.02 -24.68
CA ASP A 76 -12.27 31.46 -24.39
C ASP A 76 -12.19 30.05 -23.80
N VAL A 77 -11.13 29.30 -24.15
CA VAL A 77 -10.90 27.94 -23.66
C VAL A 77 -10.71 27.92 -22.14
N LEU A 78 -9.94 28.86 -21.58
CA LEU A 78 -9.70 28.89 -20.13
C LEU A 78 -10.96 29.31 -19.35
N ALA A 79 -11.75 30.24 -19.90
CA ALA A 79 -13.04 30.62 -19.34
C ALA A 79 -14.02 29.44 -19.36
N ALA A 80 -14.12 28.73 -20.48
CA ALA A 80 -14.96 27.54 -20.64
C ALA A 80 -14.55 26.39 -19.70
N VAL A 81 -13.24 26.19 -19.45
CA VAL A 81 -12.78 25.23 -18.43
C VAL A 81 -13.22 25.66 -17.04
N SER A 82 -13.18 26.96 -16.70
CA SER A 82 -13.54 27.43 -15.37
C SER A 82 -15.04 27.28 -15.05
N GLU A 83 -15.89 27.40 -16.06
CA GLU A 83 -17.35 27.32 -15.94
C GLU A 83 -17.89 25.89 -15.76
N GLN A 84 -17.09 24.87 -16.09
CA GLN A 84 -17.52 23.49 -15.87
C GLN A 84 -17.63 23.17 -14.36
N PRO A 85 -18.61 22.35 -13.95
CA PRO A 85 -18.76 21.97 -12.55
C PRO A 85 -17.57 21.13 -12.07
N ASP A 86 -17.25 21.27 -10.79
CA ASP A 86 -16.25 20.43 -10.13
C ASP A 86 -16.79 18.99 -10.00
N ILE A 87 -16.04 18.02 -10.52
CA ILE A 87 -16.39 16.59 -10.41
C ILE A 87 -15.96 16.04 -9.04
N ILE A 88 -14.83 16.52 -8.52
CA ILE A 88 -14.29 16.15 -7.22
C ILE A 88 -14.77 17.19 -6.20
N THR A 89 -15.68 16.78 -5.34
CA THR A 89 -16.25 17.58 -4.25
C THR A 89 -15.61 17.20 -2.92
N ALA A 90 -15.94 17.93 -1.85
CA ALA A 90 -15.48 17.58 -0.50
C ALA A 90 -15.92 16.16 -0.08
N ASP A 91 -17.10 15.73 -0.52
CA ASP A 91 -17.72 14.46 -0.12
C ASP A 91 -17.06 13.23 -0.78
N ASN A 92 -16.51 13.39 -1.99
CA ASN A 92 -15.86 12.29 -2.72
C ASN A 92 -14.33 12.42 -2.78
N ARG A 93 -13.75 13.50 -2.23
CA ARG A 93 -12.30 13.76 -2.23
C ARG A 93 -11.50 12.58 -1.69
N VAL A 94 -11.94 11.98 -0.59
CA VAL A 94 -11.24 10.87 0.06
C VAL A 94 -11.11 9.66 -0.87
N THR A 95 -12.20 9.35 -1.57
CA THR A 95 -12.25 8.28 -2.56
C THR A 95 -11.36 8.61 -3.74
N PHE A 96 -11.41 9.86 -4.23
CA PHE A 96 -10.54 10.32 -5.31
C PHE A 96 -9.05 10.21 -4.96
N LEU A 97 -8.62 10.71 -3.79
CA LEU A 97 -7.22 10.66 -3.35
C LEU A 97 -6.73 9.21 -3.19
N PHE A 98 -7.60 8.32 -2.73
CA PHE A 98 -7.28 6.90 -2.64
C PHE A 98 -7.12 6.24 -4.00
N ILE A 99 -8.01 6.54 -4.96
CA ILE A 99 -7.87 6.05 -6.34
C ILE A 99 -6.57 6.58 -6.96
N ALA A 100 -6.27 7.86 -6.77
CA ALA A 100 -5.03 8.47 -7.24
C ALA A 100 -3.81 7.76 -6.64
N TRP A 101 -3.82 7.48 -5.34
CA TRP A 101 -2.77 6.70 -4.67
C TRP A 101 -2.63 5.30 -5.27
N LEU A 102 -3.74 4.57 -5.47
CA LEU A 102 -3.74 3.23 -6.05
C LEU A 102 -3.10 3.25 -7.45
N VAL A 103 -3.47 4.22 -8.28
CA VAL A 103 -2.91 4.40 -9.62
C VAL A 103 -1.40 4.64 -9.56
N VAL A 104 -0.93 5.51 -8.65
CA VAL A 104 0.51 5.75 -8.44
C VAL A 104 1.23 4.47 -8.06
N VAL A 105 0.70 3.70 -7.10
CA VAL A 105 1.30 2.43 -6.66
C VAL A 105 1.36 1.40 -7.79
N ILE A 106 0.29 1.26 -8.57
CA ILE A 106 0.25 0.34 -9.72
C ILE A 106 1.28 0.76 -10.77
N ILE A 107 1.34 2.05 -11.12
CA ILE A 107 2.31 2.56 -12.10
C ILE A 107 3.73 2.27 -11.64
N VAL A 108 4.06 2.57 -10.37
CA VAL A 108 5.41 2.31 -9.85
C VAL A 108 5.71 0.82 -9.74
N TYR A 109 4.74 0.00 -9.38
CA TYR A 109 4.90 -1.45 -9.35
C TYR A 109 5.24 -2.01 -10.74
N LEU A 110 4.50 -1.60 -11.77
CA LEU A 110 4.72 -2.01 -13.17
C LEU A 110 6.04 -1.44 -13.71
N TRP A 111 6.31 -0.17 -13.46
CA TRP A 111 7.51 0.51 -13.91
C TRP A 111 8.77 -0.12 -13.30
N THR A 112 8.77 -0.42 -12.00
CA THR A 112 9.90 -1.10 -11.34
C THR A 112 10.11 -2.54 -11.83
N GLU A 113 9.09 -3.18 -12.38
CA GLU A 113 9.22 -4.49 -13.01
C GLU A 113 9.90 -4.42 -14.38
N LEU A 114 9.52 -3.43 -15.18
CA LEU A 114 10.09 -3.15 -16.50
C LEU A 114 11.48 -2.51 -16.44
N ALA A 115 11.78 -1.77 -15.37
CA ALA A 115 13.03 -1.07 -15.23
C ALA A 115 14.23 -2.04 -15.09
N PRO A 116 15.38 -1.74 -15.72
CA PRO A 116 16.61 -2.54 -15.65
C PRO A 116 17.33 -2.38 -14.30
N ILE A 117 16.59 -2.46 -13.20
CA ILE A 117 17.12 -2.44 -11.84
C ILE A 117 17.82 -3.77 -11.59
N LYS A 118 19.13 -3.73 -11.38
CA LYS A 118 19.94 -4.93 -11.06
C LYS A 118 19.33 -5.63 -9.85
N LYS A 119 19.08 -6.94 -9.98
CA LYS A 119 18.62 -7.78 -8.87
C LYS A 119 19.80 -8.03 -7.92
N PRO A 120 19.83 -7.45 -6.72
CA PRO A 120 20.87 -7.79 -5.76
C PRO A 120 20.66 -9.23 -5.30
N ASN A 121 21.74 -9.91 -4.97
CA ASN A 121 21.69 -11.33 -4.58
C ASN A 121 21.07 -11.57 -3.18
N ASN A 122 20.68 -10.50 -2.46
CA ASN A 122 20.16 -10.64 -1.10
C ASN A 122 18.65 -10.96 -1.09
N LYS A 123 18.35 -12.25 -1.23
CA LYS A 123 16.99 -12.80 -1.20
C LYS A 123 16.28 -12.59 0.14
N GLY A 124 17.01 -12.48 1.26
CA GLY A 124 16.44 -12.29 2.59
C GLY A 124 15.79 -10.93 2.77
N TRP A 125 16.49 -9.85 2.40
CA TRP A 125 15.91 -8.49 2.44
C TRP A 125 14.72 -8.33 1.52
N ALA A 126 14.76 -8.98 0.35
CA ALA A 126 13.64 -8.95 -0.60
C ALA A 126 12.37 -9.58 0.01
N THR A 127 12.52 -10.66 0.77
CA THR A 127 11.43 -11.30 1.50
C THR A 127 10.86 -10.40 2.59
N ILE A 128 11.71 -9.78 3.42
CA ILE A 128 11.28 -8.89 4.50
C ILE A 128 10.54 -7.66 3.93
N LEU A 129 11.09 -7.05 2.88
CA LEU A 129 10.47 -5.90 2.23
C LEU A 129 9.14 -6.25 1.56
N GLY A 130 9.04 -7.45 0.97
CA GLY A 130 7.77 -7.97 0.46
C GLY A 130 6.72 -8.03 1.57
N MET A 131 7.04 -8.65 2.72
CA MET A 131 6.15 -8.68 3.89
C MET A 131 5.76 -7.28 4.37
N ALA A 132 6.72 -6.35 4.43
CA ALA A 132 6.46 -4.97 4.84
C ALA A 132 5.50 -4.24 3.89
N ASN A 133 5.68 -4.41 2.57
CA ASN A 133 4.73 -3.92 1.56
C ASN A 133 3.32 -4.50 1.78
N GLY A 134 3.22 -5.81 1.99
CA GLY A 134 1.96 -6.47 2.31
C GLY A 134 1.29 -5.87 3.53
N LEU A 135 2.02 -5.73 4.65
CA LEU A 135 1.46 -5.15 5.87
C LEU A 135 1.00 -3.71 5.70
N PHE A 136 1.77 -2.89 4.98
CA PHE A 136 1.36 -1.53 4.67
C PHE A 136 0.09 -1.49 3.82
N PHE A 137 0.01 -2.31 2.76
CA PHE A 137 -1.19 -2.41 1.94
C PHE A 137 -2.38 -2.94 2.72
N ALA A 138 -2.20 -3.93 3.60
CA ALA A 138 -3.26 -4.41 4.48
C ALA A 138 -3.77 -3.28 5.38
N ALA A 139 -2.88 -2.51 6.01
CA ALA A 139 -3.26 -1.41 6.89
C ALA A 139 -4.08 -0.32 6.17
N VAL A 140 -3.75 -0.03 4.90
CA VAL A 140 -4.45 1.00 4.11
C VAL A 140 -5.72 0.46 3.44
N LEU A 141 -5.71 -0.77 2.94
CA LEU A 141 -6.79 -1.36 2.14
C LEU A 141 -7.86 -2.05 3.00
N LEU A 142 -7.47 -2.78 4.05
CA LEU A 142 -8.41 -3.57 4.84
C LEU A 142 -9.53 -2.72 5.45
N PRO A 143 -9.28 -1.55 6.07
CA PRO A 143 -10.36 -0.73 6.61
C PRO A 143 -11.41 -0.38 5.55
N ARG A 144 -10.97 -0.10 4.31
CA ARG A 144 -11.84 0.24 3.18
C ARG A 144 -12.62 -0.97 2.66
N LEU A 145 -11.99 -2.15 2.62
CA LEU A 145 -12.65 -3.40 2.25
C LEU A 145 -13.71 -3.80 3.29
N VAL A 146 -13.39 -3.64 4.58
CA VAL A 146 -14.33 -3.91 5.67
C VAL A 146 -15.46 -2.87 5.70
N ALA A 147 -15.19 -1.61 5.34
CA ALA A 147 -16.22 -0.57 5.19
C ALA A 147 -17.29 -0.90 4.12
N MET A 148 -16.96 -1.77 3.15
CA MET A 148 -17.95 -2.28 2.20
C MET A 148 -18.90 -3.31 2.82
N LEU A 149 -18.49 -3.95 3.93
CA LEU A 149 -19.22 -5.04 4.58
C LEU A 149 -20.14 -4.58 5.72
N GLY A 150 -20.00 -3.34 6.22
CA GLY A 150 -20.88 -2.80 7.26
C GLY A 150 -20.37 -1.52 7.94
N ASP A 151 -21.15 -1.02 8.90
CA ASP A 151 -20.90 0.26 9.57
C ASP A 151 -19.64 0.28 10.46
N GLU A 152 -19.27 -0.84 11.08
CA GLU A 152 -18.03 -0.97 11.86
C GLU A 152 -16.78 -0.69 10.98
N GLY A 153 -16.77 -1.18 9.74
CA GLY A 153 -15.68 -0.89 8.81
C GLY A 153 -15.60 0.58 8.40
N ARG A 154 -16.76 1.26 8.30
CA ARG A 154 -16.82 2.69 7.97
C ARG A 154 -16.21 3.55 9.08
N THR A 155 -16.40 3.16 10.34
CA THR A 155 -15.78 3.85 11.49
C THR A 155 -14.26 3.73 11.49
N LEU A 156 -13.71 2.52 11.27
CA LEU A 156 -12.26 2.28 11.17
C LEU A 156 -11.61 3.04 10.00
N ALA A 157 -12.29 3.10 8.85
CA ALA A 157 -11.82 3.85 7.69
C ALA A 157 -11.76 5.36 7.97
N ALA A 158 -12.77 5.91 8.65
CA ALA A 158 -12.83 7.32 9.02
C ALA A 158 -11.78 7.71 10.09
N GLU A 159 -11.46 6.82 11.03
CA GLU A 159 -10.41 7.05 12.03
C GLU A 159 -8.99 7.07 11.43
N THR A 160 -8.76 6.24 10.40
CA THR A 160 -7.49 6.25 9.65
C THR A 160 -7.28 7.57 8.88
N GLU A 161 -8.38 8.27 8.55
CA GLU A 161 -8.39 9.52 7.80
C GLU A 161 -8.29 10.77 8.70
N ARG A 162 -8.91 10.75 9.89
CA ARG A 162 -8.93 11.90 10.82
C ARG A 162 -7.62 12.15 11.56
N ASN A 163 -6.75 11.15 11.64
CA ASN A 163 -5.54 11.26 12.41
C ASN A 163 -4.45 12.01 11.63
N ASP A 164 -3.89 13.03 12.26
CA ASP A 164 -2.76 13.82 11.78
C ASP A 164 -1.64 12.90 11.24
N VAL A 165 -0.91 13.27 10.20
CA VAL A 165 0.05 12.39 9.48
C VAL A 165 1.05 11.72 10.44
N SER A 166 1.45 12.44 11.50
CA SER A 166 2.32 11.92 12.56
C SER A 166 1.64 10.91 13.48
N VAL A 167 0.32 10.98 13.64
CA VAL A 167 -0.53 10.04 14.39
C VAL A 167 -0.90 8.84 13.51
N VAL A 168 -1.06 8.98 12.20
CA VAL A 168 -1.24 7.82 11.30
C VAL A 168 0.06 7.06 11.11
N LEU A 169 1.23 7.73 11.07
CA LEU A 169 2.52 7.03 11.06
C LEU A 169 2.81 6.36 12.40
N ARG A 170 2.58 7.04 13.52
CA ARG A 170 2.70 6.44 14.87
C ARG A 170 1.63 5.38 15.12
N GLY A 171 0.44 5.56 14.58
CA GLY A 171 -0.71 4.66 14.67
C GLY A 171 -0.56 3.46 13.76
N SER A 172 0.00 3.62 12.56
CA SER A 172 0.37 2.50 11.68
C SER A 172 1.57 1.75 12.26
N TRP A 173 2.52 2.45 12.88
CA TRP A 173 3.61 1.83 13.64
C TRP A 173 3.11 1.17 14.93
N SER A 174 2.12 1.74 15.61
CA SER A 174 1.52 1.14 16.81
C SER A 174 0.67 -0.06 16.42
N VAL A 175 -0.16 0.01 15.38
CA VAL A 175 -0.94 -1.11 14.83
C VAL A 175 -0.03 -2.20 14.27
N PHE A 176 1.11 -1.84 13.65
CA PHE A 176 2.13 -2.82 13.27
C PHE A 176 2.77 -3.46 14.50
N ARG A 177 3.16 -2.67 15.51
CA ARG A 177 3.77 -3.16 16.76
C ARG A 177 2.80 -3.95 17.63
N GLU A 178 1.54 -3.55 17.69
CA GLU A 178 0.42 -4.21 18.37
C GLU A 178 -0.02 -5.42 17.56
N GLY A 179 0.00 -5.37 16.23
CA GLY A 179 -0.19 -6.54 15.38
C GLY A 179 0.89 -7.59 15.65
N ILE A 180 2.17 -7.19 15.65
CA ILE A 180 3.28 -8.06 16.06
C ILE A 180 3.14 -8.49 17.52
N GLY A 181 2.75 -7.60 18.43
CA GLY A 181 2.59 -7.86 19.85
C GLY A 181 1.44 -8.84 20.14
N ASN A 182 0.33 -8.73 19.41
CA ASN A 182 -0.83 -9.60 19.49
C ASN A 182 -0.49 -10.96 18.88
N LEU A 183 0.13 -10.99 17.69
CA LEU A 183 0.68 -12.22 17.10
C LEU A 183 1.66 -12.89 18.06
N TRP A 184 2.50 -12.11 18.76
CA TRP A 184 3.44 -12.60 19.76
C TRP A 184 2.74 -13.11 21.02
N SER A 185 1.69 -12.43 21.51
CA SER A 185 0.91 -12.85 22.66
C SER A 185 0.14 -14.14 22.41
N ILE A 186 -0.33 -14.35 21.18
CA ILE A 186 -0.96 -15.59 20.71
C ILE A 186 0.08 -16.69 20.51
N ALA A 187 1.28 -16.33 20.07
CA ALA A 187 2.41 -17.27 19.96
C ALA A 187 3.02 -17.63 21.32
N GLN A 188 2.88 -16.79 22.35
CA GLN A 188 3.51 -16.93 23.66
C GLN A 188 3.23 -18.29 24.37
N PRO A 189 1.99 -18.82 24.39
CA PRO A 189 1.69 -20.14 24.98
C PRO A 189 2.38 -21.30 24.25
N HIS A 190 2.74 -21.08 22.98
CA HIS A 190 3.41 -22.05 22.12
C HIS A 190 4.82 -21.58 21.72
N ALA A 191 5.41 -20.66 22.50
CA ALA A 191 6.62 -19.93 22.12
C ALA A 191 7.77 -20.88 21.77
N GLN A 192 7.91 -21.99 22.49
CA GLN A 192 8.95 -22.98 22.21
C GLN A 192 8.80 -23.61 20.82
N ILE A 193 7.59 -23.99 20.41
CA ILE A 193 7.32 -24.60 19.10
C ILE A 193 7.46 -23.56 17.99
N VAL A 194 6.96 -22.34 18.21
CA VAL A 194 7.06 -21.23 17.25
C VAL A 194 8.51 -20.80 17.05
N ILE A 195 9.30 -20.71 18.13
CA ILE A 195 10.75 -20.44 18.06
C ILE A 195 11.45 -21.60 17.35
N PHE A 196 11.11 -22.85 17.64
CA PHE A 196 11.71 -24.00 16.96
C PHE A 196 11.41 -24.00 15.46
N LEU A 197 10.18 -23.68 15.07
CA LEU A 197 9.77 -23.54 13.67
C LEU A 197 10.44 -22.36 12.98
N LEU A 198 10.56 -21.21 13.66
CA LEU A 198 11.27 -20.04 13.13
C LEU A 198 12.76 -20.33 12.97
N VAL A 199 13.39 -20.97 13.95
CA VAL A 199 14.80 -21.39 13.87
C VAL A 199 14.97 -22.44 12.77
N ALA A 200 14.10 -23.43 12.66
CA ALA A 200 14.13 -24.41 11.58
C ALA A 200 13.94 -23.76 10.21
N LEU A 201 13.02 -22.79 10.08
CA LEU A 201 12.80 -22.02 8.86
C LEU A 201 14.05 -21.19 8.50
N VAL A 202 14.64 -20.51 9.48
CA VAL A 202 15.90 -19.75 9.32
C VAL A 202 17.04 -20.67 8.91
N LEU A 203 17.16 -21.85 9.52
CA LEU A 203 18.16 -22.86 9.17
C LEU A 203 17.94 -23.44 7.77
N ILE A 204 16.68 -23.66 7.35
CA ILE A 204 16.35 -24.09 5.98
C ILE A 204 16.68 -22.96 4.98
N ILE A 205 16.36 -21.71 5.30
CA ILE A 205 16.71 -20.56 4.47
C ILE A 205 18.23 -20.39 4.38
N ALA A 206 18.94 -20.51 5.51
CA ALA A 206 20.40 -20.47 5.56
C ALA A 206 21.01 -21.62 4.74
N ALA A 207 20.56 -22.85 4.94
CA ALA A 207 21.03 -24.03 4.20
C ALA A 207 20.74 -23.94 2.70
N THR A 208 19.56 -23.44 2.31
CA THR A 208 19.22 -23.23 0.89
C THR A 208 19.96 -22.06 0.27
N SER A 209 20.34 -21.04 1.05
CA SER A 209 21.20 -19.94 0.59
C SER A 209 22.65 -20.40 0.38
N LEU A 210 23.18 -21.23 1.29
CA LEU A 210 24.53 -21.82 1.20
C LEU A 210 24.64 -22.80 0.01
N ARG A 211 23.59 -23.57 -0.27
CA ARG A 211 23.54 -24.47 -1.43
C ARG A 211 23.63 -23.72 -2.78
N SER A 212 23.28 -22.43 -2.81
CA SER A 212 23.44 -21.59 -4.01
C SER A 212 24.83 -20.98 -4.19
N GLY A 213 25.69 -21.02 -3.15
CA GLY A 213 27.10 -20.60 -3.23
C GLY A 213 28.05 -21.73 -3.66
N ALA A 214 27.62 -22.98 -3.63
CA ALA A 214 28.44 -24.15 -4.01
C ALA A 214 28.48 -24.44 -5.53
N LYS A 215 27.90 -23.56 -6.36
CA LYS A 215 27.96 -23.62 -7.83
C LYS A 215 28.46 -22.30 -8.43
N ALA A 216 29.38 -21.62 -7.74
CA ALA A 216 30.19 -20.54 -8.28
C ALA A 216 31.64 -21.02 -8.38
#